data_AF-A0A6L7NE39-F1
#
_entry.id   AF-A0A6L7NE39-F1
#
_cell.length_a   1.000
_cell.length_b   1.000
_cell.length_c   1.000
_cell.angle_alpha   90.00
_cell.angle_beta   90.00
_cell.angle_gamma   90.00
#
_symmetry.space_group_name_H-M   'P 1'
#
loop_
_entity.id
_entity.type
_entity.pdbx_description
1 polymer ?
#
loop_
_entity_poly.entity_id
_entity_poly.type
_entity_poly.pdbx_seq_one_letter_code
_entity_poly.pdbx_strand_id
1 'polypeptide(L)'
;MVVVRGCTTGGRVNISGKGGPVPIVPQYTPNPNALKFGVGVEVGGPRSYVAANAGDDPVAGELLGIEGVVSIFMTADFVTVTKAPDADWSGITPAVTAILERHFPD
;
A
#
# COMPACT_ATOMS: atom_id res chain seq x y z
N MET A 1 -8.08 1.03 -55.70
CA MET A 1 -9.40 0.44 -55.39
C MET A 1 -9.19 -0.95 -54.82
N VAL A 2 -9.11 -1.07 -53.49
CA VAL A 2 -9.76 -2.12 -52.67
C VAL A 2 -9.90 -1.51 -51.28
N VAL A 3 -11.14 -1.28 -50.87
CA VAL A 3 -11.53 -0.94 -49.50
C VAL A 3 -12.17 -2.20 -48.92
N VAL A 4 -11.65 -2.71 -47.80
CA VAL A 4 -12.40 -3.48 -46.78
C VAL A 4 -11.61 -3.31 -45.47
N ARG A 5 -11.96 -2.37 -44.57
CA ARG A 5 -12.94 -2.44 -43.47
C ARG A 5 -12.72 -3.56 -42.43
N GLY A 6 -12.42 -3.13 -41.20
CA GLY A 6 -13.07 -3.66 -40.00
C GLY A 6 -12.18 -4.35 -38.96
N CYS A 7 -12.50 -4.09 -37.69
CA CYS A 7 -12.04 -4.74 -36.46
C CYS A 7 -10.61 -4.35 -35.99
N THR A 8 -10.36 -3.98 -34.74
CA THR A 8 -11.15 -4.11 -33.51
C THR A 8 -10.58 -3.16 -32.46
N THR A 9 -11.45 -2.64 -31.61
CA THR A 9 -11.15 -1.95 -30.35
C THR A 9 -9.97 -2.59 -29.62
N GLY A 10 -8.81 -1.94 -29.67
CA GLY A 10 -7.62 -2.32 -28.90
C GLY A 10 -7.93 -2.13 -27.42
N GLY A 11 -7.90 -3.24 -26.70
CA GLY A 11 -8.38 -3.40 -25.34
C GLY A 11 -7.94 -2.30 -24.37
N ARG A 12 -8.85 -2.03 -23.42
CA ARG A 12 -8.46 -1.54 -22.10
C ARG A 12 -7.23 -2.35 -21.67
N VAL A 13 -6.14 -1.65 -21.37
CA VAL A 13 -5.00 -2.28 -20.70
C VAL A 13 -5.53 -2.75 -19.34
N ASN A 14 -5.97 -4.00 -19.28
CA ASN A 14 -6.05 -4.73 -18.03
C ASN A 14 -4.59 -4.89 -17.60
N ILE A 15 -4.11 -3.99 -16.76
CA ILE A 15 -2.92 -4.22 -15.94
C ILE A 15 -3.27 -5.30 -14.90
N SER A 16 -3.56 -6.52 -15.35
CA SER A 16 -3.24 -7.71 -14.59
C SER A 16 -1.74 -7.93 -14.74
N GLY A 17 -0.95 -7.06 -14.12
CA GLY A 17 0.49 -7.23 -14.00
C GLY A 17 0.80 -8.30 -12.97
N LYS A 18 0.61 -9.58 -13.33
CA LYS A 18 1.33 -10.67 -12.67
C LYS A 18 2.83 -10.46 -12.97
N GLY A 19 3.60 -9.95 -12.01
CA GLY A 19 4.98 -9.54 -12.22
C GLY A 19 5.91 -9.83 -11.05
N GLY A 20 6.01 -11.09 -10.62
CA GLY A 20 6.91 -11.53 -9.54
C GLY A 20 6.63 -10.88 -8.17
N PRO A 21 7.41 -11.23 -7.13
CA PRO A 21 7.33 -10.55 -5.84
C PRO A 21 7.56 -9.06 -6.04
N VAL A 22 6.51 -8.26 -5.88
CA VAL A 22 6.66 -6.80 -5.89
C VAL A 22 7.26 -6.44 -4.54
N PRO A 23 8.52 -5.96 -4.49
CA PRO A 23 9.12 -5.60 -3.22
C PRO A 23 8.32 -4.46 -2.60
N ILE A 24 8.11 -4.53 -1.28
CA ILE A 24 7.39 -3.49 -0.56
C ILE A 24 8.28 -2.25 -0.51
N VAL A 25 7.98 -1.29 -1.39
CA VAL A 25 8.78 -0.07 -1.55
C VAL A 25 8.14 1.13 -0.87
N PRO A 26 8.85 1.83 0.02
CA PRO A 26 8.41 3.11 0.54
C PRO A 26 8.53 4.19 -0.55
N GLN A 27 7.48 5.00 -0.68
CA GLN A 27 7.35 6.11 -1.61
C GLN A 27 7.05 7.37 -0.82
N TYR A 28 7.86 8.40 -1.05
CA TYR A 28 7.68 9.70 -0.43
C TYR A 28 6.41 10.37 -0.93
N THR A 29 5.66 10.96 0.00
CA THR A 29 4.54 11.84 -0.33
C THR A 29 4.96 13.30 -0.09
N PRO A 30 4.22 14.29 -0.61
CA PRO A 30 4.45 15.70 -0.26
C PRO A 30 4.34 15.99 1.24
N ASN A 31 3.72 15.09 2.02
CA ASN A 31 3.67 15.16 3.47
C ASN A 31 4.89 14.42 4.06
N PRO A 32 5.84 15.09 4.73
CA PRO A 32 7.03 14.45 5.31
C PRO A 32 6.68 13.44 6.42
N ASN A 33 5.48 13.54 7.00
CA ASN A 33 5.00 12.64 8.03
C ASN A 33 4.23 11.44 7.45
N ALA A 34 4.09 11.31 6.14
CA ALA A 34 3.41 10.18 5.51
C ALA A 34 4.26 9.53 4.42
N LEU A 35 4.40 8.21 4.51
CA LEU A 35 4.99 7.37 3.48
C LEU A 35 3.97 6.40 2.93
N LYS A 36 4.00 6.20 1.61
CA LYS A 36 3.19 5.22 0.91
C LYS A 36 4.02 3.96 0.67
N PHE A 37 3.50 2.81 1.05
CA PHE A 37 4.09 1.51 0.81
C PHE A 37 3.28 0.81 -0.27
N GLY A 38 3.92 0.53 -1.41
CA GLY A 38 3.29 -0.26 -2.46
C GLY A 38 3.30 -1.73 -2.07
N VAL A 39 2.14 -2.38 -2.06
CA VAL A 39 2.00 -3.80 -1.75
C VAL A 39 1.48 -4.45 -3.03
N GLY A 40 2.26 -5.35 -3.65
CA GLY A 40 1.93 -5.92 -4.96
C GLY A 40 0.75 -6.89 -4.99
N VAL A 41 0.02 -6.99 -3.88
CA VAL A 41 -1.13 -7.87 -3.72
C VAL A 41 -2.29 -7.06 -3.16
N GLU A 42 -3.50 -7.63 -3.27
CA GLU A 42 -4.72 -6.98 -2.80
C GLU A 42 -4.76 -6.93 -1.27
N VAL A 43 -4.51 -5.75 -0.71
CA VAL A 43 -4.57 -5.47 0.74
C VAL A 43 -6.03 -5.30 1.20
N GLY A 44 -6.88 -4.80 0.31
CA GLY A 44 -8.26 -4.42 0.60
C GLY A 44 -8.38 -2.99 1.17
N GLY A 45 -9.54 -2.36 0.93
CA GLY A 45 -9.76 -0.96 1.29
C GLY A 45 -10.80 -0.29 0.37
N PRO A 46 -10.97 1.04 0.43
CA PRO A 46 -10.24 2.00 1.25
C PRO A 46 -10.71 1.99 2.71
N ARG A 47 -9.76 1.85 3.65
CA ARG A 47 -10.03 1.86 5.10
C ARG A 47 -8.95 2.67 5.82
N SER A 48 -9.34 3.39 6.87
CA SER A 48 -8.46 4.27 7.63
C SER A 48 -8.46 3.84 9.09
N TYR A 49 -7.27 3.68 9.64
CA TYR A 49 -7.07 3.22 11.00
C TYR A 49 -6.26 4.24 11.80
N VAL A 50 -6.69 4.43 13.03
CA VAL A 50 -6.09 5.22 14.10
C VAL A 50 -6.15 4.38 15.38
N ALA A 51 -5.48 4.82 16.45
CA ALA A 51 -5.46 4.08 17.72
C ALA A 51 -6.87 3.66 18.22
N ALA A 52 -7.90 4.48 17.96
CA ALA A 52 -9.27 4.21 18.40
C ALA A 52 -9.97 3.04 17.67
N ASN A 53 -9.60 2.73 16.42
CA ASN A 53 -10.22 1.66 15.61
C ASN A 53 -9.19 0.63 15.10
N ALA A 54 -7.99 0.62 15.69
CA ALA A 54 -6.93 -0.31 15.34
C ALA A 54 -7.32 -1.78 15.53
N GLY A 55 -8.25 -2.07 16.45
CA GLY A 55 -8.73 -3.42 16.74
C GLY A 55 -9.64 -4.02 15.65
N ASP A 56 -10.09 -3.21 14.68
CA ASP A 56 -10.96 -3.68 13.60
C ASP A 56 -10.18 -4.48 12.53
N ASP A 57 -8.85 -4.36 12.49
CA ASP A 57 -7.99 -5.04 11.53
C ASP A 57 -6.65 -5.45 12.17
N PRO A 58 -6.25 -6.73 12.09
CA PRO A 58 -5.04 -7.22 12.74
C PRO A 58 -3.77 -6.57 12.20
N VAL A 59 -3.71 -6.28 10.89
CA VAL A 59 -2.56 -5.63 10.25
C VAL A 59 -2.47 -4.18 10.72
N ALA A 60 -3.62 -3.49 10.78
CA ALA A 60 -3.67 -2.12 11.28
C ALA A 60 -3.25 -2.04 12.75
N GLY A 61 -3.67 -3.01 13.58
CA GLY A 61 -3.26 -3.12 14.98
C GLY A 61 -1.74 -3.28 15.15
N GLU A 62 -1.12 -4.18 14.39
CA GLU A 62 0.34 -4.37 14.45
C GLU A 62 1.11 -3.12 13.98
N LEU A 63 0.67 -2.50 12.89
CA LEU A 63 1.31 -1.30 12.35
C LEU A 63 1.15 -0.07 13.26
N LEU A 64 -0.02 0.13 13.90
CA LEU A 64 -0.23 1.19 14.89
C LEU A 64 0.49 0.92 16.21
N GLY A 65 0.89 -0.33 16.46
CA GLY A 65 1.74 -0.71 17.60
C GLY A 65 3.20 -0.27 17.44
N ILE A 66 3.63 0.13 16.25
CA ILE A 66 4.98 0.66 16.01
C ILE A 66 5.10 2.04 16.67
N GLU A 67 6.14 2.23 17.48
CA GLU A 67 6.40 3.50 18.13
C GLU A 67 6.54 4.62 17.10
N GLY A 68 5.72 5.66 17.27
CA GLY A 68 5.70 6.81 16.37
C GLY A 68 4.75 6.68 15.18
N VAL A 69 4.02 5.59 14.97
CA VAL A 69 2.93 5.53 13.98
C VAL A 69 1.64 6.07 14.59
N VAL A 70 0.94 6.96 13.88
CA VAL A 70 -0.29 7.63 14.39
C VAL A 70 -1.54 7.29 13.59
N SER A 71 -1.40 7.01 12.30
CA SER A 71 -2.51 6.61 11.45
C SER A 71 -2.06 5.80 10.24
N ILE A 72 -2.97 4.99 9.73
CA ILE A 72 -2.75 4.11 8.59
C ILE A 72 -3.91 4.26 7.63
N PHE A 73 -3.63 4.29 6.34
CA PHE A 73 -4.62 4.29 5.29
C PHE A 73 -4.34 3.13 4.34
N MET A 74 -5.22 2.13 4.36
CA MET A 74 -5.12 0.94 3.52
C MET A 74 -6.02 1.09 2.29
N THR A 75 -5.48 0.78 1.13
CA THR A 75 -6.18 0.75 -0.18
C THR A 75 -5.96 -0.62 -0.81
N ALA A 76 -6.65 -0.93 -1.92
CA ALA A 76 -6.49 -2.19 -2.63
C ALA A 76 -5.02 -2.55 -2.93
N ASP A 77 -4.20 -1.58 -3.36
CA ASP A 77 -2.83 -1.84 -3.85
C ASP A 77 -1.71 -1.20 -3.00
N PHE A 78 -2.04 -0.44 -1.96
CA PHE A 78 -1.04 0.28 -1.17
C PHE A 78 -1.51 0.61 0.24
N VAL A 79 -0.52 0.79 1.12
CA VAL A 79 -0.74 1.22 2.50
C VAL A 79 0.03 2.52 2.73
N THR A 80 -0.66 3.57 3.14
CA THR A 80 -0.02 4.79 3.60
C THR A 80 0.08 4.76 5.11
N VAL A 81 1.30 4.94 5.64
CA VAL A 81 1.55 5.06 7.07
C VAL A 81 1.86 6.52 7.36
N THR A 82 1.21 7.06 8.39
CA THR A 82 1.51 8.39 8.93
C THR A 82 2.18 8.23 10.27
N LYS A 83 3.33 8.89 10.43
CA LYS A 83 4.07 8.95 11.68
C LYS A 83 3.79 10.23 12.46
N ALA A 84 4.13 10.23 13.74
CA ALA A 84 4.22 11.42 14.57
C ALA A 84 5.31 12.37 14.02
N PRO A 85 5.18 13.69 14.23
CA PRO A 85 6.17 14.67 13.77
C PRO A 85 7.58 14.37 14.29
N ASP A 86 7.69 13.95 15.55
CA ASP A 86 8.97 13.72 16.25
C ASP A 86 9.58 12.33 16.01
N ALA A 87 8.86 11.44 15.31
CA ALA A 87 9.33 10.07 15.04
C ALA A 87 10.24 9.99 13.81
N ASP A 88 11.09 8.97 13.76
CA ASP A 88 12.05 8.77 12.67
C ASP A 88 11.70 7.57 11.77
N TRP A 89 11.82 7.75 10.45
CA TRP A 89 11.51 6.70 9.48
C TRP A 89 12.50 5.54 9.50
N SER A 90 13.72 5.71 10.00
CA SER A 90 14.76 4.67 10.00
C SER A 90 14.36 3.44 10.82
N GLY A 91 13.55 3.62 11.88
CA GLY A 91 12.98 2.52 12.66
C GLY A 91 11.61 2.06 12.14
N ILE A 92 10.79 2.99 11.66
CA ILE A 92 9.41 2.70 11.23
C ILE A 92 9.40 1.93 9.90
N THR A 93 10.16 2.36 8.90
CA THR A 93 10.19 1.73 7.57
C THR A 93 10.49 0.23 7.61
N PRO A 94 11.58 -0.25 8.23
CA PRO A 94 11.84 -1.70 8.29
C PRO A 94 10.77 -2.47 9.07
N ALA A 95 10.20 -1.89 10.14
CA ALA A 95 9.13 -2.51 10.91
C ALA A 95 7.83 -2.65 10.10
N VAL A 96 7.43 -1.58 9.40
CA VAL A 96 6.26 -1.59 8.51
C VAL A 96 6.44 -2.60 7.39
N THR A 97 7.59 -2.61 6.72
CA THR A 97 7.89 -3.57 5.65
C THR A 97 7.78 -5.01 6.16
N ALA A 98 8.40 -5.35 7.29
CA ALA A 98 8.34 -6.71 7.84
C ALA A 98 6.91 -7.16 8.19
N ILE A 99 6.07 -6.27 8.72
CA ILE A 99 4.66 -6.57 9.03
C ILE A 99 3.88 -6.80 7.74
N LEU A 100 4.06 -5.93 6.74
CA LEU A 100 3.36 -6.07 5.47
C LEU A 100 3.79 -7.35 4.72
N GLU A 101 5.07 -7.68 4.67
CA GLU A 101 5.58 -8.92 4.05
C GLU A 101 5.00 -10.18 4.72
N ARG A 102 4.81 -10.13 6.04
CA ARG A 102 4.25 -11.24 6.81
C ARG A 102 2.76 -11.46 6.53
N HIS A 103 1.99 -10.38 6.39
CA HIS A 103 0.53 -10.45 6.20
C HIS A 103 0.12 -10.56 4.74
N PHE A 104 0.96 -10.12 3.82
CA PHE A 104 0.71 -10.09 2.39
C PHE A 104 1.79 -10.87 1.60
N PRO A 105 1.95 -12.18 1.84
CA PRO A 105 2.84 -13.02 1.03
C PRO A 105 2.25 -13.21 -0.38
N ASP A 106 3.11 -13.22 -1.40
CA ASP A 106 2.80 -13.43 -2.82
C ASP A 106 1.91 -14.66 -3.14
#